data_AF-A0A7Y7CIY2-F1
#
_entry.id   AF-A0A7Y7CIY2-F1
#
_cell.length_a   1.000
_cell.length_b   1.000
_cell.length_c   1.000
_cell.angle_alpha   90.00
_cell.angle_beta   90.00
_cell.angle_gamma   90.00
#
_symmetry.space_group_name_H-M   'P 1'
#
loop_
_entity.id
_entity.type
_entity.pdbx_description
1 polymer ?
#
loop_
_entity_poly.entity_id
_entity_poly.type
_entity_poly.pdbx_seq_one_letter_code
_entity_poly.pdbx_strand_id
1 'polypeptide(L)'
;RFVLTRHLPYRPGTRFDYSNFGYVLLGRVIEEVTGDDYEDWVMDNILEPNGIENMAIAGNFEKDKLKNEVKYYDYSVDNQQLSFTGSGKMVYKPYGADDVTMLGPAGGWVANSVDLMRVLVMVDGYSKRYKDILSSDLIKKMVSGVGGINQPLGWRSVRGEHWWRTGTLSGTSALLTRDEKGYSWVIVSNTTPRRGSFPGTSRWAIREGIKMVKSWPSHNLFEVSE
;
A
#
# COMPACT_ATOMS: atom_id res chain seq x y z
N ARG A 1 -17.45 -9.07 16.28
CA ARG A 1 -18.29 -10.12 15.66
C ARG A 1 -19.20 -9.65 14.50
N PHE A 2 -19.38 -8.34 14.25
CA PHE A 2 -20.31 -7.82 13.23
C PHE A 2 -20.08 -8.33 11.79
N VAL A 3 -18.83 -8.40 11.33
CA VAL A 3 -18.53 -8.82 9.95
C VAL A 3 -18.79 -10.32 9.74
N LEU A 4 -18.53 -11.13 10.76
CA LEU A 4 -18.71 -12.59 10.71
C LEU A 4 -20.19 -13.02 10.66
N THR A 5 -21.12 -12.13 11.00
CA THR A 5 -22.57 -12.40 10.95
C THR A 5 -23.23 -11.96 9.64
N ARG A 6 -22.46 -11.43 8.68
CA ARG A 6 -22.97 -10.96 7.39
C ARG A 6 -22.90 -12.10 6.35
N HIS A 7 -23.95 -12.23 5.54
CA HIS A 7 -23.94 -13.17 4.41
C HIS A 7 -22.98 -12.69 3.32
N LEU A 8 -22.34 -13.63 2.63
CA LEU A 8 -21.56 -13.32 1.43
C LEU A 8 -22.50 -12.80 0.33
N PRO A 9 -22.19 -11.67 -0.30
CA PRO A 9 -23.06 -11.09 -1.33
C PRO A 9 -23.08 -11.92 -2.61
N TYR A 10 -22.03 -12.72 -2.85
CA TYR A 10 -21.86 -13.57 -4.02
C TYR A 10 -21.17 -14.88 -3.62
N ARG A 11 -21.29 -15.91 -4.47
CA ARG A 11 -20.55 -17.16 -4.31
C ARG A 11 -19.04 -16.89 -4.44
N PRO A 12 -18.19 -17.45 -3.54
CA PRO A 12 -16.73 -17.33 -3.68
C PRO A 12 -16.25 -17.79 -5.06
N GLY A 13 -15.34 -17.01 -5.66
CA GLY A 13 -14.75 -17.32 -6.96
C GLY A 13 -15.62 -17.00 -8.19
N THR A 14 -16.82 -16.42 -8.03
CA THR A 14 -17.67 -16.06 -9.18
C THR A 14 -17.62 -14.58 -9.56
N ARG A 15 -17.18 -13.71 -8.64
CA ARG A 15 -17.11 -12.26 -8.86
C ARG A 15 -15.97 -11.66 -8.04
N PHE A 16 -15.37 -10.60 -8.60
CA PHE A 16 -14.45 -9.73 -7.87
C PHE A 16 -15.21 -8.64 -7.11
N ASP A 17 -14.88 -8.46 -5.83
CA ASP A 17 -15.33 -7.36 -5.00
C ASP A 17 -14.19 -6.90 -4.09
N TYR A 18 -13.96 -5.60 -4.01
CA TYR A 18 -12.85 -5.06 -3.22
C TYR A 18 -13.18 -5.13 -1.73
N SER A 19 -12.29 -5.69 -0.92
CA SER A 19 -12.54 -5.89 0.50
C SER A 19 -11.28 -5.69 1.34
N ASN A 20 -11.25 -4.60 2.12
CA ASN A 20 -10.22 -4.40 3.15
C ASN A 20 -10.27 -5.52 4.19
N PHE A 21 -11.48 -5.94 4.59
CA PHE A 21 -11.64 -7.07 5.52
C PHE A 21 -11.02 -8.36 4.97
N GLY A 22 -11.07 -8.58 3.66
CA GLY A 22 -10.40 -9.72 3.03
C GLY A 22 -8.89 -9.72 3.28
N TYR A 23 -8.24 -8.55 3.23
CA TYR A 23 -6.81 -8.43 3.55
C TYR A 23 -6.54 -8.56 5.05
N VAL A 24 -7.39 -8.01 5.92
CA VAL A 24 -7.28 -8.23 7.37
C VAL A 24 -7.37 -9.72 7.69
N LEU A 25 -8.28 -10.45 7.04
CA LEU A 25 -8.38 -11.90 7.18
C LEU A 25 -7.11 -12.62 6.64
N LEU A 26 -6.50 -12.15 5.56
CA LEU A 26 -5.22 -12.70 5.08
C LEU A 26 -4.10 -12.50 6.11
N GLY A 27 -4.08 -11.36 6.83
CA GLY A 27 -3.16 -11.16 7.95
C GLY A 27 -3.36 -12.21 9.05
N ARG A 28 -4.61 -12.49 9.43
CA ARG A 28 -4.95 -13.57 10.38
C ARG A 28 -4.53 -14.96 9.89
N VAL A 29 -4.58 -15.21 8.58
CA VAL A 29 -4.10 -16.48 8.00
C VAL A 29 -2.58 -16.60 8.12
N ILE A 30 -1.84 -15.50 7.97
CA ILE A 30 -0.40 -15.48 8.20
C ILE A 30 -0.15 -15.83 9.67
N GLU A 31 -0.75 -15.11 10.61
CA GLU A 31 -0.61 -15.36 12.05
C GLU A 31 -0.90 -16.83 12.43
N GLU A 32 -1.99 -17.40 11.92
CA GLU A 32 -2.38 -18.78 12.23
C GLU A 32 -1.39 -19.80 11.67
N VAL A 33 -0.80 -19.54 10.51
CA VAL A 33 0.13 -20.47 9.84
C VAL A 33 1.55 -20.35 10.40
N THR A 34 1.97 -19.15 10.80
CA THR A 34 3.33 -18.88 11.28
C THR A 34 3.44 -19.04 12.80
N GLY A 35 2.39 -18.71 13.53
CA GLY A 35 2.39 -18.60 14.99
C GLY A 35 2.87 -17.24 15.52
N ASP A 36 3.23 -16.32 14.63
CA ASP A 36 3.76 -14.99 14.93
C ASP A 36 2.69 -13.90 14.75
N ASP A 37 2.87 -12.73 15.35
CA ASP A 37 2.06 -11.56 15.02
C ASP A 37 2.29 -11.17 13.54
N TYR A 38 1.24 -10.68 12.85
CA TYR A 38 1.33 -10.32 11.45
C TYR A 38 2.39 -9.24 11.19
N GLU A 39 2.44 -8.19 12.02
CA GLU A 39 3.36 -7.08 11.83
C GLU A 39 4.79 -7.54 12.03
N ASP A 40 5.07 -8.23 13.14
CA ASP A 40 6.39 -8.78 13.46
C ASP A 40 6.86 -9.75 12.37
N TRP A 41 5.99 -10.66 11.91
CA TRP A 41 6.35 -11.59 10.85
C TRP A 41 6.74 -10.87 9.55
N VAL A 42 5.99 -9.83 9.15
CA VAL A 42 6.30 -9.04 7.96
C VAL A 42 7.60 -8.26 8.14
N MET A 43 7.84 -7.68 9.32
CA MET A 43 9.09 -6.98 9.61
C MET A 43 10.29 -7.94 9.50
N ASP A 44 10.27 -9.03 10.25
CA ASP A 44 11.38 -9.97 10.38
C ASP A 44 11.69 -10.74 9.09
N ASN A 45 10.66 -11.10 8.31
CA ASN A 45 10.82 -12.00 7.17
C ASN A 45 10.83 -11.28 5.82
N ILE A 46 10.32 -10.04 5.75
CA ILE A 46 10.20 -9.31 4.49
C ILE A 46 10.92 -7.96 4.55
N LEU A 47 10.71 -7.14 5.57
CA LEU A 47 11.16 -5.75 5.54
C LEU A 47 12.63 -5.61 5.98
N GLU A 48 12.96 -6.04 7.19
CA GLU A 48 14.31 -5.90 7.75
C GLU A 48 15.38 -6.61 6.90
N PRO A 49 15.18 -7.86 6.40
CA PRO A 49 16.17 -8.52 5.55
C PRO A 49 16.44 -7.79 4.22
N ASN A 50 15.56 -6.86 3.81
CA ASN A 50 15.69 -6.08 2.59
C ASN A 50 16.04 -4.59 2.85
N GLY A 51 16.46 -4.27 4.08
CA GLY A 51 16.88 -2.92 4.49
C GLY A 51 15.72 -1.92 4.52
N ILE A 52 14.52 -2.39 4.87
CA ILE A 52 13.33 -1.55 5.05
C ILE A 52 13.05 -1.45 6.56
N GLU A 53 13.41 -0.32 7.16
CA GLU A 53 13.42 -0.17 8.62
C GLU A 53 12.42 0.89 9.14
N ASN A 54 11.82 1.70 8.26
CA ASN A 54 10.93 2.80 8.67
C ASN A 54 9.45 2.50 8.41
N MET A 55 9.12 1.23 8.20
CA MET A 55 7.74 0.78 7.98
C MET A 55 7.21 0.10 9.24
N ALA A 56 6.02 0.50 9.66
CA ALA A 56 5.27 -0.10 10.77
C ALA A 56 3.77 0.20 10.61
N ILE A 57 2.92 -0.47 11.39
CA ILE A 57 1.49 -0.18 11.46
C ILE A 57 1.27 1.16 12.19
N ALA A 58 0.45 2.02 11.58
CA ALA A 58 0.15 3.35 12.09
C ALA A 58 -0.72 3.29 13.35
N GLY A 59 -0.51 4.25 14.26
CA GLY A 59 -1.44 4.53 15.33
C GLY A 59 -2.74 5.18 14.85
N ASN A 60 -3.77 5.18 15.69
CA ASN A 60 -5.10 5.68 15.32
C ASN A 60 -5.27 7.19 15.53
N PHE A 61 -4.52 7.79 16.46
CA PHE A 61 -4.63 9.19 16.83
C PHE A 61 -3.33 9.96 16.56
N GLU A 62 -3.41 11.29 16.45
CA GLU A 62 -2.23 12.14 16.18
C GLU A 62 -1.12 12.01 17.25
N LYS A 63 -1.50 11.65 18.48
CA LYS A 63 -0.56 11.40 19.59
C LYS A 63 0.17 10.05 19.47
N ASP A 64 -0.36 9.12 18.67
CA ASP A 64 0.16 7.76 18.49
C ASP A 64 1.15 7.68 17.31
N LYS A 65 1.44 8.81 16.66
CA LYS A 65 2.34 8.87 15.51
C LYS A 65 3.72 8.31 15.83
N LEU A 66 4.29 7.63 14.84
CA LEU A 66 5.64 7.15 14.88
C LEU A 66 6.66 8.30 14.81
N LYS A 67 7.89 8.01 15.21
CA LYS A 67 9.01 8.95 15.02
C LYS A 67 9.17 9.25 13.53
N ASN A 68 9.30 10.53 13.19
CA ASN A 68 9.38 11.04 11.80
C ASN A 68 8.10 10.87 10.96
N GLU A 69 6.99 10.40 11.52
CA GLU A 69 5.70 10.39 10.83
C GLU A 69 5.15 11.81 10.67
N VAL A 70 4.84 12.16 9.42
CA VAL A 70 4.28 13.47 9.08
C VAL A 70 2.85 13.62 9.58
N LYS A 71 2.40 14.87 9.72
CA LYS A 71 0.97 15.14 9.94
C LYS A 71 0.19 14.93 8.64
N TYR A 72 -1.01 14.37 8.74
CA TYR A 72 -1.96 14.16 7.66
C TYR A 72 -2.98 15.30 7.62
N TYR A 73 -3.32 15.77 6.42
CA TYR A 73 -4.19 16.92 6.24
C TYR A 73 -5.41 16.59 5.39
N ASP A 74 -6.58 16.59 6.01
CA ASP A 74 -7.87 16.52 5.31
C ASP A 74 -8.56 17.88 5.35
N TYR A 75 -8.64 18.50 4.19
CA TYR A 75 -9.29 19.79 4.00
C TYR A 75 -10.76 19.64 3.59
N SER A 76 -11.40 18.47 3.62
CA SER A 76 -12.82 18.37 3.25
C SER A 76 -13.70 19.26 4.15
N VAL A 77 -14.85 19.72 3.65
CA VAL A 77 -15.77 20.56 4.45
C VAL A 77 -16.32 19.78 5.64
N ASP A 78 -16.50 18.48 5.46
CA ASP A 78 -16.96 17.50 6.44
C ASP A 78 -15.79 16.73 7.06
N ASN A 79 -14.65 17.38 7.37
CA ASN A 79 -13.44 16.68 7.81
C ASN A 79 -13.49 16.10 9.23
N GLN A 80 -14.68 16.04 9.84
CA GLN A 80 -14.92 15.38 11.12
C GLN A 80 -15.95 14.25 10.97
N GLN A 81 -15.73 13.16 11.70
CA GLN A 81 -16.67 12.03 11.80
C GLN A 81 -16.72 11.52 13.24
N LEU A 82 -17.68 10.64 13.53
CA LEU A 82 -17.72 9.94 14.81
C LEU A 82 -16.49 9.05 14.94
N SER A 83 -15.93 8.99 16.15
CA SER A 83 -14.77 8.15 16.41
C SER A 83 -15.10 6.66 16.26
N PHE A 84 -14.17 5.88 15.66
CA PHE A 84 -14.29 4.42 15.53
C PHE A 84 -14.47 3.71 16.88
N THR A 85 -14.02 4.34 17.97
CA THR A 85 -14.12 3.83 19.35
C THR A 85 -15.56 3.67 19.85
N GLY A 86 -16.55 4.25 19.16
CA GLY A 86 -17.94 4.27 19.63
C GLY A 86 -18.21 5.23 20.79
N SER A 87 -17.25 6.11 21.11
CA SER A 87 -17.37 7.10 22.20
C SER A 87 -18.40 8.22 21.96
N GLY A 88 -18.96 8.30 20.75
CA GLY A 88 -19.88 9.38 20.35
C GLY A 88 -19.20 10.73 20.10
N LYS A 89 -17.87 10.81 20.25
CA LYS A 89 -17.11 12.04 20.00
C LYS A 89 -16.86 12.24 18.51
N MET A 90 -16.98 13.50 18.07
CA MET A 90 -16.51 13.92 16.76
C MET A 90 -14.99 14.09 16.78
N VAL A 91 -14.32 13.57 15.77
CA VAL A 91 -12.87 13.60 15.59
C VAL A 91 -12.53 13.93 14.15
N TYR A 92 -11.33 14.44 13.89
CA TYR A 92 -10.88 14.68 12.52
C TYR A 92 -10.66 13.35 11.78
N LYS A 93 -11.05 13.27 10.52
CA LYS A 93 -11.01 12.02 9.74
C LYS A 93 -9.62 11.32 9.75
N PRO A 94 -8.49 12.02 9.57
CA PRO A 94 -7.18 11.36 9.62
C PRO A 94 -6.82 10.77 10.99
N TYR A 95 -7.51 11.19 12.06
CA TYR A 95 -7.14 10.88 13.44
C TYR A 95 -8.36 10.45 14.25
N GLY A 96 -8.60 9.14 14.28
CA GLY A 96 -9.56 8.51 15.17
C GLY A 96 -10.95 8.26 14.59
N ALA A 97 -11.19 8.57 13.30
CA ALA A 97 -12.44 8.23 12.62
C ALA A 97 -12.45 6.77 12.14
N ASP A 98 -11.31 6.26 11.70
CA ASP A 98 -11.10 4.86 11.28
C ASP A 98 -10.17 4.15 12.26
N ASP A 99 -10.33 2.82 12.36
CA ASP A 99 -9.40 1.94 13.10
C ASP A 99 -8.26 1.50 12.15
N VAL A 100 -7.24 2.33 12.04
CA VAL A 100 -6.07 2.12 11.17
C VAL A 100 -5.25 0.92 11.65
N THR A 101 -5.16 0.72 12.97
CA THR A 101 -4.48 -0.46 13.55
C THR A 101 -5.14 -1.75 13.09
N MET A 102 -6.48 -1.84 13.16
CA MET A 102 -7.22 -3.01 12.67
C MET A 102 -7.09 -3.19 11.15
N LEU A 103 -6.96 -2.08 10.40
CA LEU A 103 -6.71 -2.12 8.96
C LEU A 103 -5.29 -2.59 8.60
N GLY A 104 -4.40 -2.86 9.56
CA GLY A 104 -2.97 -3.14 9.37
C GLY A 104 -2.62 -3.85 8.05
N PRO A 105 -3.02 -5.13 7.87
CA PRO A 105 -2.75 -5.89 6.65
C PRO A 105 -3.39 -5.34 5.35
N ALA A 106 -4.46 -4.55 5.45
CA ALA A 106 -5.20 -4.01 4.31
C ALA A 106 -4.68 -2.65 3.83
N GLY A 107 -4.03 -1.89 4.71
CA GLY A 107 -3.52 -0.56 4.38
C GLY A 107 -3.17 0.31 5.60
N GLY A 108 -2.90 -0.30 6.76
CA GLY A 108 -2.54 0.43 7.98
C GLY A 108 -1.06 0.78 8.10
N TRP A 109 -0.23 0.46 7.11
CA TRP A 109 1.21 0.71 7.14
C TRP A 109 1.56 2.19 6.91
N VAL A 110 2.45 2.72 7.74
CA VAL A 110 3.21 3.94 7.48
C VAL A 110 4.46 3.56 6.70
N ALA A 111 4.80 4.36 5.69
CA ALA A 111 6.02 4.17 4.92
C ALA A 111 6.48 5.48 4.27
N ASN A 112 7.79 5.65 4.12
CA ASN A 112 8.35 6.67 3.23
C ASN A 112 8.43 6.15 1.77
N SER A 113 8.71 7.04 0.82
CA SER A 113 8.76 6.67 -0.61
C SER A 113 9.92 5.75 -0.97
N VAL A 114 11.03 5.78 -0.22
CA VAL A 114 12.21 4.95 -0.46
C VAL A 114 11.93 3.50 -0.07
N ASP A 115 11.35 3.29 1.10
CA ASP A 115 10.96 1.96 1.60
C ASP A 115 9.86 1.35 0.75
N LEU A 116 8.87 2.14 0.34
CA LEU A 116 7.88 1.71 -0.65
C LEU A 116 8.52 1.35 -2.01
N MET A 117 9.58 2.05 -2.41
CA MET A 117 10.33 1.69 -3.61
C MET A 117 11.07 0.35 -3.42
N ARG A 118 11.69 0.11 -2.25
CA ARG A 118 12.31 -1.17 -1.92
C ARG A 118 11.30 -2.32 -1.99
N VAL A 119 10.12 -2.16 -1.40
CA VAL A 119 9.02 -3.14 -1.53
C VAL A 119 8.65 -3.38 -2.99
N LEU A 120 8.52 -2.30 -3.78
CA LEU A 120 8.17 -2.40 -5.20
C LEU A 120 9.22 -3.19 -6.00
N VAL A 121 10.51 -2.91 -5.80
CA VAL A 121 11.57 -3.56 -6.59
C VAL A 121 11.72 -5.06 -6.30
N MET A 122 11.20 -5.53 -5.16
CA MET A 122 11.21 -6.94 -4.75
C MET A 122 10.16 -7.79 -5.47
N VAL A 123 9.18 -7.17 -6.14
CA VAL A 123 8.02 -7.86 -6.73
C VAL A 123 7.67 -7.37 -8.14
N ASP A 124 8.55 -6.60 -8.77
CA ASP A 124 8.28 -6.03 -10.09
C ASP A 124 8.78 -6.89 -11.25
N GLY A 125 9.47 -8.00 -10.97
CA GLY A 125 9.92 -8.93 -12.01
C GLY A 125 11.11 -8.42 -12.82
N TYR A 126 11.75 -7.31 -12.42
CA TYR A 126 13.00 -6.84 -13.02
C TYR A 126 14.21 -7.35 -12.22
N SER A 127 14.23 -8.66 -11.95
CA SER A 127 15.17 -9.35 -11.03
C SER A 127 16.68 -9.07 -11.22
N LYS A 128 17.08 -8.58 -12.41
CA LYS A 128 18.47 -8.20 -12.68
C LYS A 128 18.91 -6.94 -11.91
N ARG A 129 17.98 -6.07 -11.52
CA ARG A 129 18.27 -4.82 -10.79
C ARG A 129 18.30 -5.03 -9.28
N TYR A 130 17.37 -5.85 -8.80
CA TYR A 130 17.19 -6.22 -7.41
C TYR A 130 16.50 -7.58 -7.40
N LYS A 131 16.93 -8.49 -6.54
CA LYS A 131 16.41 -9.86 -6.53
C LYS A 131 14.94 -9.84 -6.12
N ASP A 132 14.08 -10.41 -6.96
CA ASP A 132 12.68 -10.61 -6.58
C ASP A 132 12.58 -11.64 -5.43
N ILE A 133 11.71 -11.36 -4.46
CA ILE A 133 11.42 -12.30 -3.37
C ILE A 133 10.45 -13.42 -3.80
N LEU A 134 9.75 -13.21 -4.92
CA LEU A 134 8.81 -14.16 -5.51
C LEU A 134 9.40 -14.80 -6.76
N SER A 135 9.06 -16.07 -7.00
CA SER A 135 9.37 -16.69 -8.29
C SER A 135 8.58 -16.04 -9.43
N SER A 136 9.07 -16.18 -10.66
CA SER A 136 8.38 -15.68 -11.86
C SER A 136 6.93 -16.19 -11.97
N ASP A 137 6.67 -17.42 -11.52
CA ASP A 137 5.33 -18.01 -11.52
C ASP A 137 4.40 -17.36 -10.50
N LEU A 138 4.93 -16.99 -9.33
CA LEU A 138 4.17 -16.27 -8.31
C LEU A 138 3.89 -14.82 -8.75
N ILE A 139 4.88 -14.13 -9.34
CA ILE A 139 4.67 -12.81 -9.95
C ILE A 139 3.60 -12.90 -11.05
N LYS A 140 3.64 -13.94 -11.90
CA LYS A 140 2.61 -14.17 -12.92
C LYS A 140 1.21 -14.34 -12.32
N LYS A 141 1.08 -15.05 -11.20
CA LYS A 141 -0.18 -15.16 -10.46
C LYS A 141 -0.62 -13.83 -9.86
N MET A 142 0.30 -13.03 -9.32
CA MET A 142 -0.03 -11.70 -8.81
C MET A 142 -0.61 -10.79 -9.88
N VAL A 143 -0.11 -10.87 -11.12
CA VAL A 143 -0.58 -9.98 -12.20
C VAL A 143 -1.80 -10.51 -12.96
N SER A 144 -1.92 -11.84 -13.08
CA SER A 144 -3.00 -12.47 -13.86
C SER A 144 -4.23 -12.80 -13.03
N GLY A 145 -4.07 -12.90 -11.70
CA GLY A 145 -5.07 -13.44 -10.80
C GLY A 145 -5.04 -14.96 -10.69
N VAL A 146 -5.94 -15.48 -9.84
CA VAL A 146 -6.07 -16.91 -9.52
C VAL A 146 -7.55 -17.29 -9.42
N GLY A 147 -7.84 -18.60 -9.42
CA GLY A 147 -9.18 -19.11 -9.10
C GLY A 147 -10.27 -18.75 -10.12
N GLY A 148 -9.90 -18.55 -11.39
CA GLY A 148 -10.82 -18.20 -12.47
C GLY A 148 -11.27 -16.73 -12.47
N ILE A 149 -10.77 -15.92 -11.52
CA ILE A 149 -10.97 -14.48 -11.48
C ILE A 149 -9.72 -13.80 -12.04
N ASN A 150 -9.86 -13.22 -13.24
CA ASN A 150 -8.78 -12.48 -13.92
C ASN A 150 -8.60 -11.08 -13.31
N GLN A 151 -8.29 -11.03 -12.01
CA GLN A 151 -7.99 -9.79 -11.29
C GLN A 151 -6.67 -9.95 -10.54
N PRO A 152 -5.80 -8.93 -10.57
CA PRO A 152 -4.50 -9.03 -9.95
C PRO A 152 -4.60 -9.10 -8.42
N LEU A 153 -3.61 -9.74 -7.81
CA LEU A 153 -3.42 -9.83 -6.36
C LEU A 153 -2.46 -8.72 -5.93
N GLY A 154 -2.84 -7.93 -4.93
CA GLY A 154 -2.01 -6.82 -4.43
C GLY A 154 -1.97 -5.58 -5.33
N TRP A 155 -2.13 -5.70 -6.65
CA TRP A 155 -2.18 -4.53 -7.56
C TRP A 155 -3.59 -3.94 -7.71
N ARG A 156 -3.69 -2.64 -7.97
CA ARG A 156 -4.97 -2.01 -8.34
C ARG A 156 -5.38 -2.40 -9.75
N SER A 157 -4.42 -2.49 -10.67
CA SER A 157 -4.60 -2.88 -12.07
C SER A 157 -3.26 -3.17 -12.72
N VAL A 158 -3.32 -3.99 -13.78
CA VAL A 158 -2.19 -4.37 -14.63
C VAL A 158 -2.61 -4.16 -16.09
N ARG A 159 -1.76 -3.47 -16.87
CA ARG A 159 -1.92 -3.28 -18.32
C ARG A 159 -0.58 -3.44 -19.02
N GLY A 160 -0.33 -4.63 -19.57
CA GLY A 160 0.97 -4.96 -20.15
C GLY A 160 2.08 -4.80 -19.10
N GLU A 161 3.06 -3.95 -19.38
CA GLU A 161 4.15 -3.65 -18.43
C GLU A 161 3.76 -2.66 -17.33
N HIS A 162 2.64 -1.95 -17.47
CA HIS A 162 2.24 -0.92 -16.52
C HIS A 162 1.37 -1.52 -15.40
N TRP A 163 1.93 -1.65 -14.20
CA TRP A 163 1.26 -2.15 -13.00
C TRP A 163 1.24 -1.03 -11.97
N TRP A 164 0.12 -0.85 -11.28
CA TRP A 164 0.05 0.19 -10.26
C TRP A 164 -0.82 -0.21 -9.08
N ARG A 165 -0.48 0.36 -7.93
CA ARG A 165 -1.25 0.27 -6.69
C ARG A 165 -1.47 1.68 -6.16
N THR A 166 -2.64 1.88 -5.58
CA THR A 166 -3.05 3.14 -4.96
C THR A 166 -3.38 2.92 -3.50
N GLY A 167 -3.07 3.91 -2.67
CA GLY A 167 -3.51 3.98 -1.28
C GLY A 167 -4.18 5.32 -1.02
N THR A 168 -5.27 5.32 -0.27
CA THR A 168 -5.94 6.55 0.15
C THR A 168 -6.61 6.30 1.49
N LEU A 169 -6.18 7.07 2.49
CA LEU A 169 -6.90 7.31 3.73
C LEU A 169 -7.14 8.82 3.82
N SER A 170 -8.05 9.26 4.69
CA SER A 170 -8.25 10.69 4.89
C SER A 170 -6.96 11.37 5.29
N GLY A 171 -6.55 12.37 4.50
CA GLY A 171 -5.32 13.11 4.72
C GLY A 171 -4.05 12.45 4.19
N THR A 172 -4.13 11.40 3.37
CA THR A 172 -2.97 10.85 2.68
C THR A 172 -3.33 10.21 1.34
N SER A 173 -2.36 10.15 0.42
CA SER A 173 -2.49 9.49 -0.88
C SER A 173 -1.15 8.90 -1.29
N ALA A 174 -1.19 7.67 -1.82
CA ALA A 174 -0.02 6.95 -2.29
C ALA A 174 -0.28 6.35 -3.68
N LEU A 175 0.75 6.39 -4.52
CA LEU A 175 0.80 5.73 -5.82
C LEU A 175 2.16 5.08 -5.97
N LEU A 176 2.16 3.77 -6.19
CA LEU A 176 3.32 3.01 -6.60
C LEU A 176 3.07 2.45 -7.98
N THR A 177 4.09 2.46 -8.84
CA THR A 177 3.97 1.84 -10.15
C THR A 177 5.26 1.22 -10.63
N ARG A 178 5.11 0.03 -11.21
CA ARG A 178 6.00 -0.50 -12.22
C ARG A 178 5.50 0.02 -13.56
N ASP A 179 6.35 0.72 -14.28
CA ASP A 179 6.04 1.40 -15.53
C ASP A 179 6.78 0.77 -16.72
N GLU A 180 6.39 1.21 -17.91
CA GLU A 180 6.98 0.78 -19.19
C GLU A 180 8.48 1.09 -19.24
N LYS A 181 9.22 0.35 -20.08
CA LYS A 181 10.66 0.57 -20.32
C LYS A 181 11.55 0.40 -19.07
N GLY A 182 11.12 -0.42 -18.12
CA GLY A 182 11.94 -0.75 -16.95
C GLY A 182 11.88 0.28 -15.81
N TYR A 183 11.06 1.32 -15.92
CA TYR A 183 10.93 2.31 -14.85
C TYR A 183 10.02 1.82 -13.73
N SER A 184 10.35 2.20 -12.50
CA SER A 184 9.50 2.00 -11.32
C SER A 184 9.57 3.27 -10.49
N TRP A 185 8.43 3.80 -10.03
CA TRP A 185 8.38 5.05 -9.28
C TRP A 185 7.27 5.04 -8.22
N VAL A 186 7.48 5.82 -7.16
CA VAL A 186 6.57 5.95 -6.02
C VAL A 186 6.34 7.44 -5.74
N ILE A 187 5.08 7.81 -5.47
CA ILE A 187 4.70 9.12 -4.95
C ILE A 187 3.81 8.92 -3.74
N VAL A 188 4.15 9.60 -2.65
CA VAL A 188 3.32 9.72 -1.45
C VAL A 188 3.02 11.19 -1.16
N SER A 189 1.86 11.44 -0.58
CA SER A 189 1.44 12.76 -0.12
C SER A 189 0.68 12.63 1.19
N ASN A 190 0.89 13.58 2.10
CA ASN A 190 0.18 13.71 3.37
C ASN A 190 -1.05 14.62 3.25
N THR A 191 -1.68 14.63 2.08
CA THR A 191 -2.95 15.32 1.85
C THR A 191 -3.75 14.52 0.82
N THR A 192 -5.05 14.43 1.02
CA THR A 192 -5.96 13.90 0.00
C THR A 192 -6.37 15.04 -0.94
N PRO A 193 -6.23 14.90 -2.27
CA PRO A 193 -6.60 15.97 -3.19
C PRO A 193 -8.10 16.29 -3.10
N ARG A 194 -8.46 17.57 -2.97
CA ARG A 194 -9.87 18.01 -3.03
C ARG A 194 -10.48 17.91 -4.43
N ARG A 195 -9.67 18.02 -5.47
CA ARG A 195 -10.09 17.99 -6.89
C ARG A 195 -9.06 17.25 -7.73
N GLY A 196 -9.54 16.60 -8.78
CA GLY A 196 -8.71 15.83 -9.69
C GLY A 196 -8.33 14.45 -9.14
N SER A 197 -7.59 13.70 -9.94
CA SER A 197 -7.12 12.36 -9.58
C SER A 197 -5.66 12.45 -9.17
N PHE A 198 -5.33 12.22 -7.90
CA PHE A 198 -3.92 12.12 -7.48
C PHE A 198 -3.17 11.08 -8.33
N PRO A 199 -3.67 9.84 -8.50
CA PRO A 199 -2.95 8.87 -9.33
C PRO A 199 -2.80 9.29 -10.80
N GLY A 200 -3.83 9.91 -11.38
CA GLY A 200 -3.82 10.36 -12.77
C GLY A 200 -2.83 11.51 -13.00
N THR A 201 -2.92 12.55 -12.17
CA THR A 201 -2.05 13.73 -12.25
C THR A 201 -0.59 13.36 -11.99
N SER A 202 -0.32 12.56 -10.96
CA SER A 202 1.03 12.08 -10.62
C SER A 202 1.66 11.29 -11.77
N ARG A 203 0.89 10.38 -12.39
CA ARG A 203 1.38 9.59 -13.53
C ARG A 203 1.72 10.43 -14.74
N TRP A 204 0.86 11.39 -15.07
CA TRP A 204 1.14 12.33 -16.15
C TRP A 204 2.41 13.11 -15.86
N ALA A 205 2.53 13.73 -14.69
CA ALA A 205 3.67 14.57 -14.34
C ALA A 205 5.01 13.79 -14.36
N ILE A 206 5.05 12.59 -13.78
CA ILE A 206 6.27 11.77 -13.77
C ILE A 206 6.64 11.31 -15.18
N ARG A 207 5.68 10.86 -15.99
CA ARG A 207 5.96 10.41 -17.35
C ARG A 207 6.45 11.55 -18.25
N GLU A 208 5.93 12.77 -18.08
CA GLU A 208 6.49 13.94 -18.76
C GLU A 208 7.90 14.26 -18.26
N GLY A 209 8.13 14.20 -16.95
CA GLY A 209 9.47 14.37 -16.36
C GLY A 209 10.50 13.39 -16.91
N ILE A 210 10.15 12.09 -16.97
CA ILE A 210 11.03 11.02 -17.50
C ILE A 210 11.45 11.32 -18.95
N LYS A 211 10.55 11.85 -19.79
CA LYS A 211 10.88 12.21 -21.19
C LYS A 211 11.92 13.34 -21.27
N MET A 212 12.01 14.19 -20.24
CA MET A 212 12.93 15.30 -20.19
C MET A 212 14.32 14.90 -19.67
N VAL A 213 14.47 13.71 -19.07
CA VAL A 213 15.75 13.21 -18.56
C VAL A 213 16.64 12.77 -19.72
N LYS A 214 17.78 13.46 -19.90
CA LYS A 214 18.74 13.17 -20.98
C LYS A 214 19.72 12.04 -20.64
N SER A 215 20.06 11.89 -19.36
CA SER A 215 20.97 10.88 -18.85
C SER A 215 20.58 10.52 -17.42
N TRP A 216 20.39 9.23 -17.16
CA TRP A 216 20.15 8.73 -15.81
C TRP A 216 21.49 8.50 -15.09
N PRO A 217 21.58 8.79 -13.77
CA PRO A 217 22.74 8.42 -12.99
C PRO A 217 22.89 6.89 -12.95
N SER A 218 24.14 6.41 -12.87
CA SER A 218 24.46 4.99 -12.76
C SER A 218 24.62 4.50 -11.32
N HIS A 219 24.56 5.39 -10.33
CA HIS A 219 24.71 5.01 -8.92
C HIS A 219 23.42 4.42 -8.37
N ASN A 220 23.56 3.38 -7.55
CA ASN A 220 22.45 2.77 -6.84
C ASN A 220 22.28 3.45 -5.47
N LEU A 221 21.20 4.22 -5.29
CA LEU A 221 20.95 4.92 -4.03
C LEU A 221 20.53 3.99 -2.88
N PHE A 222 20.21 2.72 -3.15
CA PHE A 222 19.96 1.74 -2.08
C PHE A 222 21.22 1.31 -1.34
N GLU A 223 22.41 1.51 -1.92
CA GLU A 223 23.71 1.20 -1.32
C GLU A 223 24.29 2.37 -0.52
N VAL A 224 23.67 3.55 -0.60
CA VAL A 224 24.16 4.80 0.03
C VAL A 224 23.43 5.10 1.34
N SER A 225 22.34 4.41 1.64
CA SER A 225 21.62 4.51 2.90
C SER A 225 22.13 3.44 3.90
N GLU A 226 23.31 3.68 4.47
CA GLU A 226 23.79 3.09 5.73
C GLU A 226 24.07 4.23 6.73
#